data_AF-M7TD43-F1
#
_entry.id   AF-M7TD43-F1
#
_cell.length_a   1.000
_cell.length_b   1.000
_cell.length_c   1.000
_cell.angle_alpha   90.00
_cell.angle_beta   90.00
_cell.angle_gamma   90.00
#
_symmetry.space_group_name_H-M   'P 1'
#
loop_
_entity.id
_entity.type
_entity.pdbx_description
1 polymer ?
#
loop_
_entity_poly.entity_id
_entity_poly.type
_entity_poly.pdbx_seq_one_letter_code
_entity_poly.pdbx_strand_id
1 'polypeptide(L)'
;MGMIEKYEPRDLGIKVFPTNIKTQDKARLRASLAPNVIVDYKFVVPEWGQQNFAADDFVEAWLGPKKLGVKALTTQHLLGAPYFKSVTDSEIIVEWQQLASHARKVAGEDYSHPHCKIGETSDGRSYMQQTFVKVDGQWRISVIKPEVIYHTGDFKAVGRPDE
;
A
#
# COMPACT_ATOMS: atom_id res chain seq x y z
N MET A 1 -35.29 -9.12 -5.12
CA MET A 1 -34.59 -8.35 -4.06
C MET A 1 -33.33 -9.14 -3.71
N GLY A 2 -32.21 -8.85 -4.40
CA GLY A 2 -30.96 -9.60 -4.20
C GLY A 2 -30.29 -9.12 -2.91
N MET A 3 -30.07 -10.03 -1.96
CA MET A 3 -29.33 -9.73 -0.74
C MET A 3 -27.87 -9.46 -1.13
N ILE A 4 -27.41 -8.23 -0.95
CA ILE A 4 -25.99 -7.91 -0.98
C ILE A 4 -25.43 -8.42 0.35
N GLU A 5 -24.99 -9.68 0.36
CA GLU A 5 -24.24 -10.24 1.47
C GLU A 5 -22.95 -9.43 1.61
N LYS A 6 -22.79 -8.74 2.73
CA LYS A 6 -21.55 -8.03 3.06
C LYS A 6 -20.52 -9.08 3.48
N TYR A 7 -19.69 -9.53 2.54
CA TYR A 7 -18.53 -10.36 2.88
C TYR A 7 -17.49 -9.49 3.59
N GLU A 8 -17.24 -9.75 4.87
CA GLU A 8 -16.17 -9.08 5.62
C GLU A 8 -14.81 -9.72 5.25
N PRO A 9 -13.74 -8.93 5.00
CA PRO A 9 -12.44 -9.46 4.55
C PRO A 9 -11.81 -10.54 5.45
N ARG A 10 -12.20 -10.60 6.72
CA ARG A 10 -11.72 -11.58 7.70
C ARG A 10 -12.29 -12.98 7.44
N ASP A 11 -13.52 -13.07 6.94
CA ASP A 11 -14.20 -14.35 6.71
C ASP A 11 -13.65 -15.10 5.49
N LEU A 12 -12.97 -14.36 4.59
CA LEU A 12 -12.34 -14.91 3.39
C LEU A 12 -10.85 -15.27 3.60
N GLY A 13 -10.29 -15.09 4.81
CA GLY A 13 -8.87 -15.32 5.06
C GLY A 13 -7.95 -14.37 4.28
N ILE A 14 -8.48 -13.24 3.79
CA ILE A 14 -7.73 -12.24 3.04
C ILE A 14 -6.82 -11.50 4.01
N LYS A 15 -5.50 -11.67 3.85
CA LYS A 15 -4.50 -10.84 4.53
C LYS A 15 -4.44 -9.50 3.82
N VAL A 16 -5.35 -8.60 4.17
CA VAL A 16 -5.30 -7.20 3.74
C VAL A 16 -4.10 -6.53 4.41
N PHE A 17 -3.46 -5.59 3.72
CA PHE A 17 -2.37 -4.77 4.24
C PHE A 17 -2.88 -3.38 4.63
N PRO A 18 -3.54 -3.19 5.78
CA PRO A 18 -3.65 -1.89 6.40
C PRO A 18 -2.34 -1.69 7.19
N THR A 19 -1.34 -1.14 6.53
CA THR A 19 -0.02 -1.04 7.13
C THR A 19 0.01 0.03 8.23
N ASN A 20 0.36 -0.38 9.44
CA ASN A 20 1.18 0.42 10.33
C ASN A 20 2.62 0.36 9.77
N ILE A 21 2.95 1.25 8.82
CA ILE A 21 4.25 1.25 8.10
C ILE A 21 5.43 1.55 9.01
N LYS A 22 5.18 1.96 10.27
CA LYS A 22 6.24 2.26 11.24
C LYS A 22 7.24 1.11 11.48
N THR A 23 6.89 -0.13 11.12
CA THR A 23 7.74 -1.30 11.35
C THR A 23 8.46 -1.85 10.11
N GLN A 24 8.19 -1.36 8.88
CA GLN A 24 8.81 -1.86 7.63
C GLN A 24 8.94 -3.41 7.61
N ASP A 25 7.90 -4.12 8.06
CA ASP A 25 7.94 -5.56 8.26
C ASP A 25 7.96 -6.30 6.91
N LYS A 26 9.17 -6.54 6.41
CA LYS A 26 9.44 -7.23 5.16
C LYS A 26 8.87 -8.64 5.15
N ALA A 27 8.96 -9.36 6.27
CA ALA A 27 8.49 -10.74 6.36
C ALA A 27 6.97 -10.80 6.21
N ARG A 28 6.25 -9.90 6.90
CA ARG A 28 4.80 -9.81 6.78
C ARG A 28 4.37 -9.39 5.38
N LEU A 29 5.01 -8.38 4.79
CA LEU A 29 4.71 -7.96 3.41
C LEU A 29 4.93 -9.10 2.42
N ARG A 30 6.10 -9.74 2.46
CA ARG A 30 6.42 -10.90 1.63
C ARG A 30 5.37 -12.01 1.78
N ALA A 31 4.98 -12.33 3.00
CA ALA A 31 3.98 -13.35 3.33
C ALA A 31 2.55 -12.99 2.90
N SER A 32 2.34 -11.97 2.08
CA SER A 32 1.03 -11.61 1.53
C SER A 32 0.96 -11.49 0.04
N LEU A 33 2.12 -11.47 -0.60
CA LEU A 33 2.26 -11.29 -2.02
C LEU A 33 2.19 -12.65 -2.69
N ALA A 34 1.67 -12.67 -3.92
CA ALA A 34 1.82 -13.80 -4.80
C ALA A 34 3.29 -13.85 -5.29
N PRO A 35 3.79 -14.98 -5.78
CA PRO A 35 5.18 -15.08 -6.26
C PRO A 35 5.54 -14.01 -7.30
N ASN A 36 4.57 -13.63 -8.13
CA ASN A 36 4.66 -12.53 -9.09
C ASN A 36 3.62 -11.47 -8.74
N VAL A 37 4.05 -10.20 -8.72
CA VAL A 37 3.22 -9.05 -8.36
C VAL A 37 3.27 -8.02 -9.48
N ILE A 38 2.09 -7.62 -9.97
CA ILE A 38 1.92 -6.51 -10.89
C ILE A 38 1.64 -5.25 -10.07
N VAL A 39 2.36 -4.18 -10.38
CA VAL A 39 2.22 -2.89 -9.73
C VAL A 39 1.97 -1.83 -10.79
N ASP A 40 0.77 -1.25 -10.80
CA ASP A 40 0.37 -0.24 -11.78
C ASP A 40 0.13 1.10 -11.08
N TYR A 41 1.16 1.95 -11.10
CA TYR A 41 1.17 3.25 -10.43
C TYR A 41 1.02 4.42 -11.39
N LYS A 42 0.66 4.17 -12.67
CA LYS A 42 0.54 5.23 -13.68
C LYS A 42 -0.48 6.32 -13.32
N PHE A 43 -1.48 5.99 -12.51
CA PHE A 43 -2.48 6.93 -12.01
C PHE A 43 -2.08 7.62 -10.69
N VAL A 44 -0.82 7.46 -10.27
CA VAL A 44 -0.23 8.13 -9.11
C VAL A 44 1.00 8.93 -9.56
N VAL A 45 1.92 8.25 -10.23
CA VAL A 45 3.12 8.83 -10.84
C VAL A 45 3.20 8.27 -12.26
N PRO A 46 2.74 9.02 -13.28
CA PRO A 46 2.67 8.53 -14.66
C PRO A 46 3.97 7.92 -15.18
N GLU A 47 5.11 8.45 -14.75
CA GLU A 47 6.45 8.00 -15.14
C GLU A 47 6.82 6.61 -14.59
N TRP A 48 6.12 6.10 -13.56
CA TRP A 48 6.39 4.77 -13.01
C TRP A 48 5.71 3.66 -13.80
N GLY A 49 4.60 3.96 -14.47
CA GLY A 49 3.87 3.01 -15.31
C GLY A 49 3.42 1.74 -14.56
N GLN A 50 3.34 0.65 -15.32
CA GLN A 50 3.10 -0.70 -14.81
C GLN A 50 4.41 -1.49 -14.78
N GLN A 51 4.65 -2.20 -13.69
CA GLN A 51 5.86 -3.00 -13.45
C GLN A 51 5.49 -4.38 -12.92
N ASN A 52 6.35 -5.36 -13.18
CA ASN A 52 6.21 -6.73 -12.68
C ASN A 52 7.41 -7.04 -11.78
N PHE A 53 7.15 -7.68 -10.65
CA PHE A 53 8.17 -8.04 -9.67
C PHE A 53 8.00 -9.48 -9.23
N ALA A 54 9.11 -10.15 -8.94
CA ALA A 54 9.07 -11.24 -7.96
C ALA A 54 8.72 -10.67 -6.58
N ALA A 55 8.06 -11.44 -5.72
CA ALA A 55 7.63 -10.97 -4.39
C ALA A 55 8.78 -10.36 -3.56
N ASP A 56 9.95 -10.97 -3.61
CA ASP A 56 11.14 -10.51 -2.88
C ASP A 56 11.66 -9.17 -3.42
N ASP A 57 11.75 -9.04 -4.74
CA ASP A 57 12.19 -7.82 -5.40
C ASP A 57 11.23 -6.66 -5.12
N PHE A 58 9.92 -6.93 -5.11
CA PHE A 58 8.93 -5.93 -4.73
C PHE A 58 9.16 -5.42 -3.30
N VAL A 59 9.36 -6.33 -2.34
CA VAL A 59 9.57 -5.97 -0.93
C VAL A 59 10.82 -5.10 -0.78
N GLU A 60 11.92 -5.48 -1.41
CA GLU A 60 13.17 -4.72 -1.37
C GLU A 60 13.05 -3.36 -2.06
N ALA A 61 12.36 -3.29 -3.20
CA ALA A 61 12.13 -2.04 -3.92
C ALA A 61 11.23 -1.08 -3.14
N TRP A 62 10.10 -1.54 -2.58
CA TRP A 62 9.12 -0.68 -1.91
C TRP A 62 9.54 -0.27 -0.50
N LEU A 63 10.19 -1.17 0.25
CA LEU A 63 10.67 -0.88 1.61
C LEU A 63 12.14 -0.42 1.64
N GLY A 64 12.78 -0.27 0.49
CA GLY A 64 14.14 0.24 0.36
C GLY A 64 14.26 1.75 0.58
N PRO A 65 15.49 2.26 0.78
CA PRO A 65 15.77 3.64 1.21
C PRO A 65 15.39 4.74 0.20
N LYS A 66 14.92 4.35 -1.00
CA LYS A 66 14.46 5.29 -2.05
C LYS A 66 12.93 5.43 -2.10
N LYS A 67 12.21 4.70 -1.25
CA LYS A 67 10.73 4.64 -1.21
C LYS A 67 10.25 4.70 0.25
N LEU A 68 9.48 3.71 0.72
CA LEU A 68 8.98 3.67 2.10
C LEU A 68 10.09 3.42 3.14
N GLY A 69 11.30 3.09 2.68
CA GLY A 69 12.51 2.94 3.48
C GLY A 69 13.18 4.24 3.94
N VAL A 70 12.78 5.40 3.41
CA VAL A 70 13.33 6.72 3.79
C VAL A 70 13.12 6.93 5.29
N LYS A 71 14.18 7.24 6.05
CA LYS A 71 14.15 7.24 7.52
C LYS A 71 13.30 8.37 8.09
N ALA A 72 13.41 9.55 7.47
CA ALA A 72 12.62 10.72 7.87
C ALA A 72 11.17 10.65 7.39
N LEU A 73 10.82 9.71 6.50
CA LEU A 73 9.45 9.50 6.05
C LEU A 73 8.69 8.66 7.08
N THR A 74 7.47 9.07 7.38
CA THR A 74 6.49 8.24 8.09
C THR A 74 5.19 8.24 7.31
N THR A 75 4.51 7.10 7.30
CA THR A 75 3.31 6.93 6.50
C THR A 75 2.27 6.11 7.23
N GLN A 76 1.02 6.32 6.85
CA GLN A 76 -0.12 5.52 7.27
C GLN A 76 -1.03 5.33 6.06
N HIS A 77 -1.31 4.08 5.70
CA HIS A 77 -2.25 3.77 4.63
C HIS A 77 -3.51 3.19 5.27
N LEU A 78 -4.52 4.03 5.41
CA LEU A 78 -5.84 3.63 5.88
C LEU A 78 -6.64 3.13 4.69
N LEU A 79 -7.04 1.85 4.75
CA LEU A 79 -8.00 1.26 3.82
C LEU A 79 -9.39 1.35 4.46
N GLY A 80 -10.30 2.02 3.77
CA GLY A 80 -11.71 2.15 4.11
C GLY A 80 -12.50 0.91 3.72
N ALA A 81 -13.80 1.10 3.47
CA ALA A 81 -14.70 0.00 3.13
C ALA A 81 -14.28 -0.69 1.82
N PRO A 82 -14.23 -2.04 1.78
CA PRO A 82 -14.03 -2.77 0.54
C PRO A 82 -15.23 -2.68 -0.38
N TYR A 83 -14.96 -2.61 -1.67
CA TYR A 83 -15.90 -2.87 -2.76
C TYR A 83 -15.39 -4.05 -3.59
N PHE A 84 -16.03 -5.22 -3.43
CA PHE A 84 -15.68 -6.42 -4.19
C PHE A 84 -16.25 -6.32 -5.61
N LYS A 85 -15.37 -6.20 -6.61
CA LYS A 85 -15.74 -6.13 -8.03
C LYS A 85 -15.97 -7.52 -8.61
N SER A 86 -15.25 -8.51 -8.11
CA SER A 86 -15.37 -9.92 -8.51
C SER A 86 -14.88 -10.82 -7.38
N VAL A 87 -15.55 -11.96 -7.19
CA VAL A 87 -15.15 -13.03 -6.25
C VAL A 87 -15.38 -14.35 -6.96
N THR A 88 -14.32 -15.16 -7.08
CA THR A 88 -14.34 -16.50 -7.66
C THR A 88 -13.55 -17.46 -6.78
N ASP A 89 -13.50 -18.74 -7.16
CA ASP A 89 -12.74 -19.74 -6.41
C ASP A 89 -11.22 -19.51 -6.44
N SER A 90 -10.69 -18.81 -7.44
CA SER A 90 -9.25 -18.63 -7.67
C SER A 90 -8.79 -17.17 -7.66
N GLU A 91 -9.71 -16.21 -7.81
CA GLU A 91 -9.42 -14.78 -7.91
C GLU A 91 -10.45 -13.92 -7.16
N ILE A 92 -9.97 -12.88 -6.48
CA ILE A 92 -10.79 -11.81 -5.90
C ILE A 92 -10.26 -10.47 -6.41
N ILE A 93 -11.15 -9.62 -6.91
CA ILE A 93 -10.84 -8.23 -7.24
C ILE A 93 -11.61 -7.34 -6.28
N VAL A 94 -10.88 -6.54 -5.51
CA VAL A 94 -11.43 -5.62 -4.53
C VAL A 94 -10.86 -4.23 -4.72
N GLU A 95 -11.69 -3.23 -4.52
CA GLU A 95 -11.31 -1.83 -4.52
C GLU A 95 -11.54 -1.26 -3.13
N TRP A 96 -10.54 -0.55 -2.60
CA TRP A 96 -10.59 0.09 -1.30
C TRP A 96 -10.64 1.60 -1.50
N GLN A 97 -11.47 2.29 -0.73
CA GLN A 97 -11.16 3.69 -0.43
C GLN A 97 -9.84 3.72 0.33
N GLN A 98 -8.89 4.56 -0.08
CA GLN A 98 -7.59 4.67 0.57
C GLN A 98 -7.29 6.12 0.92
N LEU A 99 -6.87 6.34 2.17
CA LEU A 99 -6.15 7.53 2.61
C LEU A 99 -4.69 7.14 2.88
N ALA A 100 -3.79 7.58 2.00
CA ALA A 100 -2.35 7.39 2.14
C ALA A 100 -1.73 8.68 2.69
N SER A 101 -1.60 8.74 4.01
CA SER A 101 -0.99 9.87 4.71
C SER A 101 0.52 9.71 4.76
N HIS A 102 1.23 10.76 4.35
CA HIS A 102 2.70 10.83 4.38
C HIS A 102 3.11 12.07 5.14
N ALA A 103 4.13 11.93 5.97
CA ALA A 103 4.72 13.03 6.71
C ALA A 103 6.24 12.89 6.73
N ARG A 104 6.94 14.02 6.63
CA ARG A 104 8.38 14.09 6.76
C ARG A 104 8.76 14.70 8.10
N LYS A 105 9.59 13.99 8.85
CA LYS A 105 10.17 14.40 10.12
C LYS A 105 11.25 15.46 9.90
N VAL A 106 11.38 16.41 10.83
CA VAL A 106 12.37 17.49 10.76
C VAL A 106 13.79 16.93 10.95
N ALA A 107 14.76 17.40 10.17
CA ALA A 107 16.16 16.98 10.29
C ALA A 107 16.72 17.20 11.70
N GLY A 108 17.52 16.24 12.19
CA GLY A 108 18.16 16.30 13.52
C GLY A 108 17.30 15.80 14.69
N GLU A 109 16.01 15.52 14.47
CA GLU A 109 15.14 14.89 15.49
C GLU A 109 15.41 13.39 15.64
N ASP A 110 15.02 12.81 16.79
CA ASP A 110 15.00 11.36 16.96
C ASP A 110 13.81 10.74 16.20
N TYR A 111 14.10 10.19 15.01
CA TYR A 111 13.09 9.58 14.14
C TYR A 111 12.42 8.34 14.74
N SER A 112 12.97 7.73 15.79
CA SER A 112 12.34 6.61 16.48
C SER A 112 11.22 7.07 17.42
N HIS A 113 11.27 8.32 17.87
CA HIS A 113 10.33 8.85 18.86
C HIS A 113 8.93 9.10 18.27
N PRO A 114 7.83 8.68 18.93
CA PRO A 114 6.47 8.86 18.42
C PRO A 114 6.01 10.33 18.34
N HIS A 115 6.66 11.23 19.08
CA HIS A 115 6.38 12.67 19.06
C HIS A 115 7.41 13.49 18.27
N CYS A 116 8.22 12.84 17.44
CA CYS A 116 9.16 13.51 16.54
C CYS A 116 8.43 14.60 15.72
N LYS A 117 9.03 15.79 15.64
CA LYS A 117 8.41 16.93 14.94
C LYS A 117 8.23 16.63 13.44
N ILE A 118 7.07 16.98 12.91
CA ILE A 118 6.74 16.90 11.49
C ILE A 118 6.94 18.28 10.84
N GLY A 119 7.65 18.32 9.72
CA GLY A 119 7.87 19.54 8.94
C GLY A 119 6.96 19.67 7.73
N GLU A 120 6.71 18.56 7.03
CA GLU A 120 5.92 18.54 5.78
C GLU A 120 4.95 17.36 5.79
N THR A 121 3.81 17.52 5.13
CA THR A 121 2.78 16.48 5.01
C THR A 121 2.22 16.41 3.59
N SER A 122 1.82 15.21 3.17
CA SER A 122 1.06 15.00 1.94
C SER A 122 0.11 13.81 2.10
N ASP A 123 -1.19 14.05 1.96
CA ASP A 123 -2.21 13.02 2.08
C ASP A 123 -2.84 12.74 0.73
N GLY A 124 -2.63 11.54 0.20
CA GLY A 124 -3.27 11.05 -1.02
C GLY A 124 -4.60 10.40 -0.71
N ARG A 125 -5.66 10.83 -1.40
CA ARG A 125 -6.96 10.15 -1.41
C ARG A 125 -7.14 9.47 -2.74
N SER A 126 -7.37 8.16 -2.69
CA SER A 126 -7.30 7.28 -3.85
C SER A 126 -8.27 6.13 -3.73
N TYR A 127 -8.58 5.50 -4.85
CA TYR A 127 -9.07 4.13 -4.87
C TYR A 127 -7.88 3.18 -5.05
N MET A 128 -7.76 2.18 -4.20
CA MET A 128 -6.74 1.13 -4.32
C MET A 128 -7.43 -0.14 -4.81
N GLN A 129 -7.18 -0.52 -6.05
CA GLN A 129 -7.58 -1.84 -6.52
C GLN A 129 -6.50 -2.86 -6.18
N GLN A 130 -6.91 -3.97 -5.59
CA GLN A 130 -6.07 -5.15 -5.40
C GLN A 130 -6.73 -6.37 -6.05
N THR A 131 -5.92 -7.18 -6.71
CA THR A 131 -6.30 -8.52 -7.11
C THR A 131 -5.61 -9.51 -6.17
N PHE A 132 -6.38 -10.46 -5.66
CA PHE A 132 -5.89 -11.58 -4.89
C PHE A 132 -6.04 -12.87 -5.68
N VAL A 133 -5.05 -13.76 -5.57
CA VAL A 133 -5.07 -15.11 -6.13
C VAL A 133 -4.77 -16.13 -5.04
N LYS A 134 -5.24 -17.38 -5.19
CA LYS A 134 -4.84 -18.47 -4.29
C LYS A 134 -3.46 -19.00 -4.65
N VAL A 135 -2.56 -19.03 -3.66
CA VAL A 135 -1.25 -19.68 -3.72
C VAL A 135 -1.14 -20.59 -2.51
N ASP A 136 -0.93 -21.89 -2.73
CA ASP A 136 -0.90 -22.92 -1.67
C ASP A 136 -2.10 -22.84 -0.71
N GLY A 137 -3.29 -22.62 -1.28
CA GLY A 137 -4.54 -22.49 -0.53
C GLY A 137 -4.74 -21.18 0.23
N GLN A 138 -3.81 -20.21 0.14
CA GLN A 138 -3.91 -18.90 0.80
C GLN A 138 -4.11 -17.78 -0.21
N TRP A 139 -4.95 -16.79 0.12
CA TRP A 139 -5.10 -15.60 -0.71
C TRP A 139 -3.86 -14.70 -0.61
N ARG A 140 -3.36 -14.30 -1.77
CA ARG A 140 -2.16 -13.47 -1.94
C ARG A 140 -2.42 -12.34 -2.92
N ILE A 141 -1.88 -11.15 -2.65
CA ILE A 141 -1.96 -10.00 -3.53
C ILE A 141 -1.10 -10.27 -4.78
N SER A 142 -1.72 -10.29 -5.96
CA SER A 142 -1.05 -10.39 -7.26
C SER A 142 -1.04 -9.07 -8.03
N VAL A 143 -1.96 -8.16 -7.74
CA VAL A 143 -2.02 -6.83 -8.38
C VAL A 143 -2.21 -5.75 -7.33
N ILE A 144 -1.45 -4.66 -7.46
CA ILE A 144 -1.61 -3.42 -6.70
C ILE A 144 -1.77 -2.27 -7.70
N LYS A 145 -2.93 -1.63 -7.70
CA LYS A 145 -3.27 -0.56 -8.65
C LYS A 145 -3.99 0.59 -7.93
N PRO A 146 -3.24 1.56 -7.38
CA PRO A 146 -3.82 2.80 -6.89
C PRO A 146 -4.19 3.76 -8.01
N GLU A 147 -5.26 4.52 -7.78
CA GLU A 147 -5.72 5.63 -8.60
C GLU A 147 -5.99 6.84 -7.70
N VAL A 148 -5.16 7.88 -7.80
CA VAL A 148 -5.29 9.08 -6.97
C VAL A 148 -6.40 9.96 -7.52
N ILE A 149 -7.28 10.40 -6.62
CA ILE A 149 -8.33 11.38 -6.92
C ILE A 149 -7.76 12.79 -6.71
N TYR A 150 -7.18 13.02 -5.53
CA TYR A 150 -6.48 14.26 -5.19
C TYR A 150 -5.51 14.02 -4.02
N HIS A 151 -4.56 14.93 -3.84
CA HIS A 151 -3.68 14.94 -2.68
C HIS A 151 -3.56 16.33 -2.06
N THR A 152 -3.24 16.38 -0.77
CA THR A 152 -2.76 17.60 -0.10
C THR A 152 -1.23 17.62 -0.12
N GLY A 153 -0.63 18.81 0.02
CA GLY A 153 0.81 18.98 0.08
C GLY A 153 1.55 18.47 -1.17
N ASP A 154 2.85 18.18 -1.00
CA ASP A 154 3.72 17.72 -2.07
C ASP A 154 4.29 16.33 -1.75
N PHE A 155 3.77 15.31 -2.44
CA PHE A 155 4.17 13.92 -2.28
C PHE A 155 5.64 13.69 -2.64
N LYS A 156 6.15 14.36 -3.70
CA LYS A 156 7.54 14.21 -4.13
C LYS A 156 8.49 14.84 -3.12
N ALA A 157 8.13 16.01 -2.57
CA ALA A 157 8.91 16.64 -1.52
C ALA A 157 8.97 15.73 -0.28
N VAL A 158 7.83 15.30 0.26
CA VAL A 158 7.78 14.47 1.49
C VAL A 158 8.56 13.15 1.34
N GLY A 159 8.50 12.53 0.17
CA GLY A 159 9.16 11.25 -0.15
C GLY A 159 10.59 11.36 -0.69
N ARG A 160 11.21 12.55 -0.65
CA ARG A 160 12.59 12.73 -1.13
C ARG A 160 13.60 11.85 -0.36
N PRO A 161 14.72 11.47 -0.98
CA PRO A 161 15.81 10.76 -0.29
C PRO A 161 16.29 11.52 0.95
N ASP A 162 16.80 10.78 1.93
CA ASP A 162 17.54 11.39 3.04
C ASP A 162 18.87 11.98 2.52
N GLU A 163 19.31 13.07 3.14
CA GLU A 163 20.61 13.72 2.89
C GLU A 163 21.78 12.89 3.46
#